data_AF-A0A377AZM1-F1
#
_entry.id   AF-A0A377AZM1-F1
#
_cell.length_a   1.000
_cell.length_b   1.000
_cell.length_c   1.000
_cell.angle_alpha   90.00
_cell.angle_beta   90.00
_cell.angle_gamma   90.00
#
_symmetry.space_group_name_H-M   'P 1'
#
loop_
_entity.id
_entity.type
_entity.pdbx_description
1 polymer ?
#
loop_
_entity_poly.entity_id
_entity_poly.type
_entity_poly.pdbx_seq_one_letter_code
_entity_poly.pdbx_strand_id
1 'polypeptide(L)'
;MGITSALFDYAPDDDGIITLPFSEFADRCGYPRKRLSKAFRKSIDDSLTRIQQTVVKFRFPAAKGHLNNINVNLLAYSSLNTELDVIEIQPQKQLSELYYVDYKRILKLKMLDKLGRKETAKVTVYIL
;
A
#
# COMPACT_ATOMS: atom_id res chain seq x y z
N MET A 1 -4.69 -7.02 6.76
CA MET A 1 -4.84 -5.84 5.89
C MET A 1 -3.54 -5.05 5.97
N GLY A 2 -3.20 -4.24 4.97
CA GLY A 2 -1.90 -3.55 4.91
C GLY A 2 -2.06 -2.11 4.43
N ILE A 3 -0.94 -1.50 4.01
CA ILE A 3 -0.86 -0.10 3.54
C ILE A 3 -1.93 0.24 2.48
N THR A 4 -2.29 -0.72 1.61
CA THR A 4 -3.34 -0.54 0.59
C THR A 4 -4.70 -0.21 1.20
N SER A 5 -5.09 -0.77 2.36
CA SER A 5 -6.38 -0.41 2.96
C SER A 5 -6.39 1.02 3.50
N ALA A 6 -5.27 1.52 4.03
CA ALA A 6 -5.16 2.90 4.49
C ALA A 6 -5.21 3.88 3.32
N LEU A 7 -4.63 3.52 2.17
CA LEU A 7 -4.60 4.35 0.96
C LEU A 7 -5.97 4.56 0.30
N PHE A 8 -6.94 3.67 0.52
CA PHE A 8 -8.26 3.74 -0.13
C PHE A 8 -9.39 4.21 0.79
N ASP A 9 -9.29 3.93 2.10
CA ASP A 9 -10.34 4.31 3.05
C ASP A 9 -10.25 5.79 3.48
N TYR A 10 -9.10 6.43 3.26
CA TYR A 10 -8.90 7.85 3.51
C TYR A 10 -8.94 8.65 2.21
N ALA A 11 -9.70 9.75 2.23
CA ALA A 11 -9.62 10.74 1.18
C ALA A 11 -8.25 11.46 1.29
N PRO A 12 -7.41 11.42 0.24
CA PRO A 12 -6.19 12.21 0.23
C PRO A 12 -6.53 13.71 0.21
N ASP A 13 -5.60 14.53 0.68
CA ASP A 13 -5.66 15.98 0.51
C ASP A 13 -5.45 16.41 -0.96
N ASP A 14 -5.47 17.72 -1.21
CA ASP A 14 -5.32 18.29 -2.55
C ASP A 14 -3.98 17.89 -3.23
N ASP A 15 -2.96 17.58 -2.44
CA ASP A 15 -1.65 17.14 -2.92
C ASP A 15 -1.60 15.62 -3.18
N GLY A 16 -2.57 14.86 -2.66
CA GLY A 16 -2.63 13.41 -2.76
C GLY A 16 -2.09 12.68 -1.54
N ILE A 17 -1.82 13.39 -0.44
CA ILE A 17 -1.24 12.86 0.80
C ILE A 17 -2.35 12.34 1.69
N ILE A 18 -2.11 11.17 2.29
CA ILE A 18 -3.00 10.52 3.22
C ILE A 18 -2.39 10.60 4.61
N THR A 19 -3.09 11.30 5.51
CA THR A 19 -2.67 11.52 6.90
C THR A 19 -3.61 10.77 7.83
N LEU A 20 -3.05 9.92 8.70
CA LEU A 20 -3.83 9.18 9.70
C LEU A 20 -3.04 8.99 11.00
N PRO A 21 -3.70 8.75 12.14
CA PRO A 21 -3.02 8.41 13.38
C PRO A 21 -2.19 7.14 13.24
N PHE A 22 -0.99 7.10 13.82
CA PHE A 22 -0.11 5.93 13.74
C PHE A 22 -0.75 4.68 14.34
N SER A 23 -1.54 4.84 15.41
CA SER A 23 -2.27 3.75 16.05
C SER A 23 -3.30 3.11 15.12
N GLU A 24 -3.99 3.91 14.30
CA GLU A 24 -4.94 3.43 13.30
C GLU A 24 -4.23 2.78 12.12
N PHE A 25 -3.13 3.37 11.64
CA PHE A 25 -2.29 2.76 10.62
C PHE A 25 -1.79 1.38 11.05
N ALA A 26 -1.31 1.25 12.28
CA ALA A 26 -0.82 0.01 12.84
C ALA A 26 -1.92 -1.06 12.92
N ASP A 27 -3.13 -0.68 13.36
CA ASP A 27 -4.30 -1.56 13.43
C ASP A 27 -4.71 -2.07 12.03
N ARG A 28 -4.74 -1.17 11.06
CA ARG A 28 -5.03 -1.49 9.64
C ARG A 28 -3.97 -2.40 9.03
N CYS A 29 -2.71 -2.28 9.45
CA CYS A 29 -1.63 -3.18 9.06
C CYS A 29 -1.64 -4.52 9.83
N GLY A 30 -2.54 -4.71 10.79
CA GLY A 30 -2.70 -5.94 11.57
C GLY A 30 -1.75 -6.05 12.76
N TYR A 31 -1.15 -4.94 13.22
CA TYR A 31 -0.26 -4.94 14.38
C TYR A 31 -1.05 -4.75 15.69
N PRO A 32 -0.75 -5.53 16.74
CA PRO A 32 -1.41 -5.39 18.03
C PRO A 32 -1.04 -4.06 18.72
N ARG A 33 -2.04 -3.29 19.14
CA ARG A 33 -1.88 -1.95 19.79
C ARG A 33 -0.95 -1.94 21.01
N LYS A 34 -0.74 -3.08 21.67
CA LYS A 34 0.20 -3.24 22.81
C LYS A 34 1.68 -3.09 22.42
N ARG A 35 2.03 -2.98 21.13
CA ARG A 35 3.40 -2.90 20.61
C ARG A 35 3.76 -1.56 19.93
N LEU A 36 3.10 -0.45 20.25
CA LEU A 36 3.44 0.88 19.69
C LEU A 36 4.63 1.56 20.40
N SER A 37 5.70 0.81 20.67
CA SER A 37 6.91 1.35 21.30
C SER A 37 7.69 2.27 20.33
N LYS A 38 8.61 3.08 20.86
CA LYS A 38 9.52 3.89 20.05
C LYS A 38 10.34 3.04 19.05
N ALA A 39 10.74 1.83 19.46
CA ALA A 39 11.45 0.89 18.60
C ALA A 39 10.56 0.37 17.45
N PHE A 40 9.28 0.10 17.71
CA PHE A 40 8.35 -0.32 16.68
C PHE A 40 8.07 0.81 15.67
N ARG A 41 7.88 2.04 16.15
CA ARG A 41 7.76 3.24 15.29
C ARG A 41 8.96 3.40 14.37
N LYS A 42 10.17 3.27 14.90
CA LYS A 42 11.40 3.29 14.10
C LYS A 42 11.42 2.17 13.06
N SER A 43 11.02 0.96 13.41
CA SER A 43 10.96 -0.15 12.45
C SER A 43 9.94 0.09 11.33
N ILE A 44 8.82 0.75 11.61
CA ILE A 44 7.84 1.13 10.59
C ILE A 44 8.43 2.21 9.68
N ASP A 45 9.07 3.23 10.24
CA ASP A 45 9.75 4.28 9.49
C ASP A 45 10.85 3.72 8.56
N ASP A 46 11.68 2.82 9.07
CA ASP A 46 12.69 2.12 8.28
C ASP A 46 12.04 1.27 7.14
N SER A 47 10.86 0.70 7.40
CA SER A 47 10.12 -0.08 6.40
C SER A 47 9.50 0.81 5.31
N LEU A 48 8.94 1.96 5.68
CA LEU A 48 8.41 2.95 4.73
C LEU A 48 9.52 3.49 3.84
N THR A 49 10.68 3.79 4.41
CA THR A 49 11.88 4.20 3.66
C THR A 49 12.26 3.15 2.61
N ARG A 50 12.27 1.86 2.98
CA ARG A 50 12.55 0.77 2.03
C ARG A 50 11.49 0.66 0.93
N ILE A 51 10.22 0.83 1.26
CA ILE A 51 9.12 0.82 0.28
C ILE A 51 9.27 2.01 -0.68
N GLN A 52 9.56 3.21 -0.16
CA GLN A 52 9.79 4.39 -0.98
C GLN A 52 11.00 4.22 -1.90
N GLN A 53 12.07 3.57 -1.44
CA GLN A 53 13.25 3.25 -2.25
C GLN A 53 13.05 2.10 -3.24
N THR A 54 11.94 1.35 -3.13
CA THR A 54 11.64 0.27 -4.05
C THR A 54 11.21 0.85 -5.40
N VAL A 55 12.01 0.56 -6.43
CA VAL A 55 11.79 1.04 -7.80
C VAL A 55 11.23 -0.07 -8.66
N VAL A 56 10.04 0.15 -9.21
CA VAL A 56 9.46 -0.66 -10.28
C VAL A 56 9.96 -0.14 -11.62
N LYS A 57 10.43 -1.06 -12.47
CA LYS A 57 10.97 -0.73 -13.79
C LYS A 57 10.01 -1.22 -14.86
N PHE A 58 9.47 -0.31 -15.64
CA PHE A 58 8.67 -0.62 -16.80
C PHE A 58 9.52 -0.46 -18.06
N ARG A 59 9.44 -1.45 -18.95
CA ARG A 59 10.11 -1.43 -20.24
C ARG A 59 9.06 -1.58 -21.32
N PHE A 60 9.00 -0.60 -22.22
CA PHE A 60 8.08 -0.62 -23.35
C PHE A 60 8.86 -0.56 -24.66
N PRO A 61 8.56 -1.44 -25.63
CA PRO A 61 9.08 -1.29 -26.98
C PRO A 61 8.49 -0.02 -27.60
N ALA A 62 9.37 0.88 -28.04
CA ALA A 62 9.00 2.08 -28.78
C ALA A 62 9.24 1.88 -30.29
N ALA A 63 8.66 2.76 -31.10
CA ALA A 63 8.82 2.70 -32.56
C ALA A 63 10.30 2.71 -32.98
N LYS A 64 10.60 2.07 -34.11
CA LYS A 64 11.96 2.00 -34.70
C LYS A 64 13.01 1.36 -33.77
N GLY A 65 12.64 0.33 -32.99
CA GLY A 65 13.59 -0.44 -32.17
C GLY A 65 14.14 0.30 -30.95
N HIS A 66 13.53 1.43 -30.56
CA HIS A 66 13.90 2.16 -29.36
C HIS A 66 13.25 1.51 -28.13
N LEU A 67 13.89 1.62 -26.97
CA LEU A 67 13.37 1.10 -25.70
C LEU A 67 13.06 2.26 -24.76
N ASN A 68 11.81 2.37 -24.33
CA ASN A 68 11.43 3.32 -23.28
C ASN A 68 11.51 2.61 -21.93
N ASN A 69 12.39 3.11 -21.06
CA ASN A 69 12.54 2.65 -19.69
C ASN A 69 11.95 3.69 -18.74
N ILE A 70 11.01 3.29 -17.89
CA ILE A 70 10.43 4.14 -16.85
C ILE A 70 10.72 3.49 -15.50
N ASN A 71 11.40 4.23 -14.63
CA ASN A 71 11.65 3.83 -13.25
C ASN A 71 10.68 4.59 -12.35
N VAL A 72 9.93 3.88 -11.53
CA VAL A 72 8.86 4.44 -10.73
C VAL A 72 8.96 3.91 -9.30
N ASN A 73 9.07 4.78 -8.32
CA ASN A 73 9.03 4.43 -6.91
C ASN A 73 7.60 4.07 -6.48
N LEU A 74 7.45 3.24 -5.44
CA LEU A 74 6.12 2.86 -4.94
C LEU A 74 5.43 4.01 -4.18
N LEU A 75 6.17 4.70 -3.33
CA LEU A 75 5.67 5.89 -2.62
C LEU A 75 6.35 7.13 -3.21
N ALA A 76 5.57 8.18 -3.41
CA ALA A 76 6.09 9.50 -3.72
C ALA A 76 6.66 10.16 -2.46
N TYR A 77 5.96 9.98 -1.33
CA TYR A 77 6.29 10.57 -0.04
C TYR A 77 5.85 9.65 1.11
N SER A 78 6.63 9.64 2.18
CA SER A 78 6.22 9.09 3.47
C SER A 78 6.88 9.86 4.60
N SER A 79 6.14 10.11 5.68
CA SER A 79 6.62 10.78 6.88
C SER A 79 5.96 10.21 8.12
N LEU A 80 6.73 10.12 9.21
CA LEU A 80 6.25 9.72 10.53
C LEU A 80 6.55 10.84 11.53
N ASN A 81 5.53 11.56 11.97
CA ASN A 81 5.67 12.57 13.01
C ASN A 81 5.36 11.95 14.38
N THR A 82 6.41 11.74 15.19
CA THR A 82 6.27 11.16 16.52
C THR A 82 5.69 12.10 17.57
N GLU A 83 5.77 13.42 17.37
CA GLU A 83 5.21 14.42 18.28
C GLU A 83 3.69 14.51 18.11
N LEU A 84 3.23 14.54 16.87
CA LEU A 84 1.80 14.61 16.52
C LEU A 84 1.12 13.24 16.45
N ASP A 85 1.88 12.15 16.56
CA ASP A 85 1.42 10.76 16.43
C ASP A 85 0.71 10.44 15.09
N VAL A 86 1.17 11.07 14.01
CA VAL A 86 0.61 10.90 12.67
C VAL A 86 1.60 10.29 11.71
N ILE A 87 1.06 9.56 10.74
CA ILE A 87 1.78 9.04 9.59
C ILE A 87 1.15 9.64 8.33
N GLU A 88 2.01 10.08 7.43
CA GLU A 88 1.65 10.67 6.15
C GLU A 88 2.22 9.82 5.03
N ILE A 89 1.39 9.45 4.06
CA ILE A 89 1.78 8.58 2.95
C ILE A 89 1.18 9.14 1.67
N GLN A 90 2.02 9.31 0.65
CA GLN A 90 1.58 9.66 -0.70
C GLN A 90 1.92 8.51 -1.65
N PRO A 91 0.92 7.81 -2.21
CA PRO A 91 1.16 6.80 -3.22
C PRO A 91 1.66 7.45 -4.51
N GLN A 92 2.48 6.72 -5.26
CA GLN A 92 2.97 7.24 -6.53
C GLN A 92 1.85 7.32 -7.56
N LYS A 93 1.58 8.53 -8.09
CA LYS A 93 0.46 8.79 -9.02
C LYS A 93 0.57 7.97 -10.31
N GLN A 94 1.79 7.73 -10.81
CA GLN A 94 2.07 6.91 -12.00
C GLN A 94 1.70 5.42 -11.80
N LEU A 95 1.53 4.96 -10.56
CA LEU A 95 1.12 3.60 -10.22
C LEU A 95 -0.35 3.50 -9.78
N SER A 96 -1.11 4.61 -9.86
CA SER A 96 -2.51 4.65 -9.41
C SER A 96 -3.38 3.54 -10.02
N GLU A 97 -3.24 3.27 -11.32
CA GLU A 97 -3.94 2.17 -11.99
C GLU A 97 -3.55 0.79 -11.45
N LEU A 98 -2.26 0.57 -11.19
CA LEU A 98 -1.75 -0.68 -10.62
C LEU A 98 -2.32 -0.90 -9.21
N TYR A 99 -2.31 0.15 -8.36
CA TYR A 99 -2.90 0.09 -7.03
C TYR A 99 -4.40 -0.20 -7.06
N TYR A 100 -5.12 0.35 -8.03
CA TYR A 100 -6.55 0.13 -8.20
C TYR A 100 -6.87 -1.31 -8.63
N VAL A 101 -6.06 -1.91 -9.51
CA VAL A 101 -6.21 -3.33 -9.92
C VAL A 101 -5.93 -4.26 -8.75
N ASP A 102 -4.84 -4.05 -8.02
CA ASP A 102 -4.51 -4.85 -6.83
C ASP A 102 -5.59 -4.72 -5.75
N TYR A 103 -6.13 -3.53 -5.57
CA TYR A 103 -7.24 -3.32 -4.64
C TYR A 103 -8.51 -4.06 -5.05
N LYS A 104 -8.90 -4.06 -6.34
CA LYS A 104 -10.02 -4.87 -6.83
C LYS A 104 -9.82 -6.36 -6.54
N ARG A 105 -8.58 -6.86 -6.65
CA ARG A 105 -8.22 -8.23 -6.26
C ARG A 105 -8.43 -8.44 -4.76
N ILE A 106 -7.94 -7.53 -3.92
CA ILE A 106 -8.12 -7.58 -2.45
C ILE A 106 -9.61 -7.55 -2.08
N LEU A 107 -10.40 -6.65 -2.68
CA LEU A 107 -11.85 -6.57 -2.43
C LEU A 107 -12.58 -7.85 -2.82
N LYS A 108 -12.26 -8.43 -3.99
CA LYS A 108 -12.81 -9.73 -4.39
C LYS A 108 -12.46 -10.82 -3.38
N LEU A 109 -11.22 -10.85 -2.89
CA LEU A 109 -10.81 -11.79 -1.85
C LEU A 109 -11.56 -11.57 -0.53
N LYS A 110 -11.77 -10.31 -0.09
CA LYS A 110 -12.58 -10.00 1.10
C LYS A 110 -14.04 -10.44 0.93
N MET A 111 -14.61 -10.26 -0.26
CA MET A 111 -15.97 -10.68 -0.57
C MET A 111 -16.08 -12.21 -0.53
N LEU A 112 -15.12 -12.92 -1.14
CA LEU A 112 -15.06 -14.37 -1.11
C LEU A 112 -14.85 -14.94 0.31
N ASP A 113 -14.01 -14.31 1.12
CA ASP A 113 -13.79 -14.69 2.52
C ASP A 113 -15.07 -14.52 3.36
N LYS A 114 -15.81 -13.41 3.15
CA LYS A 114 -17.13 -13.20 3.75
C LYS A 114 -18.20 -14.16 3.22
N LEU A 115 -18.10 -14.60 1.97
CA LEU A 115 -18.98 -15.63 1.38
C LEU A 115 -18.60 -17.05 1.82
N GLY A 116 -17.34 -17.30 2.19
CA GLY A 116 -16.80 -18.61 2.58
C GLY A 116 -17.35 -19.17 3.90
N ARG A 117 -18.27 -18.46 4.55
CA ARG A 117 -19.09 -18.98 5.68
C ARG A 117 -20.37 -19.71 5.21
N LYS A 118 -20.53 -19.95 3.91
CA LYS A 118 -21.40 -21.00 3.39
C LYS A 118 -20.50 -22.01 2.68
N GLU A 119 -20.47 -23.21 3.24
CA GLU A 119 -19.59 -24.32 2.91
C GLU A 119 -19.50 -24.57 1.39
N THR A 120 -18.33 -25.05 0.92
CA THR A 120 -18.00 -25.66 -0.40
C THR A 120 -17.24 -24.88 -1.48
N ALA A 121 -16.83 -23.62 -1.32
CA ALA A 121 -15.98 -22.96 -2.33
C ALA A 121 -14.51 -22.79 -1.93
N LYS A 122 -13.86 -23.87 -1.46
CA LYS A 122 -12.40 -23.97 -1.49
C LYS A 122 -12.03 -24.73 -2.75
N VAL A 123 -11.40 -24.04 -3.72
CA VAL A 123 -10.30 -24.51 -4.57
C VAL A 123 -10.10 -23.55 -5.75
N THR A 124 -8.81 -23.24 -5.98
CA THR A 124 -8.23 -22.55 -7.15
C THR A 124 -8.35 -21.03 -7.22
N VAL A 125 -7.30 -20.31 -6.81
CA VAL A 125 -6.60 -19.35 -7.69
C VAL A 125 -5.12 -19.24 -7.24
N TYR A 126 -4.29 -20.18 -7.68
CA TYR A 126 -2.89 -19.89 -8.01
C TYR A 126 -2.83 -19.62 -9.52
N ILE A 127 -1.86 -18.81 -9.95
CA ILE A 127 -1.56 -18.40 -11.34
C ILE A 127 -2.34 -17.15 -11.79
N LEU A 128 -1.83 -15.99 -11.41
CA LEU A 128 -1.16 -14.98 -12.26
C LEU A 128 -0.63 -13.86 -11.36
#